data_AF-A0A1F9EGX7-F1
#
_entry.id   AF-A0A1F9EGX7-F1
#
_cell.length_a   1.000
_cell.length_b   1.000
_cell.length_c   1.000
_cell.angle_alpha   90.00
_cell.angle_beta   90.00
_cell.angle_gamma   90.00
#
_symmetry.space_group_name_H-M   'P 1'
#
loop_
_entity.id
_entity.type
_entity.pdbx_description
1 polymer ?
#
loop_
_entity_poly.entity_id
_entity_poly.type
_entity_poly.pdbx_seq_one_letter_code
_entity_poly.pdbx_strand_id
1 'polypeptide(L)'
;MVPVIDLKLRLGVGKAGDKPGRILIASVEELKAGFTVDRLAGVKEVPASSLEPLSGDEQDEAAPFLKGLIRVGDFTIRLLNARRLIEFSF
;
A
#
# COMPACT_ATOMS: atom_id res chain seq x y z
N MET A 1 -6.06 19.77 7.51
CA MET A 1 -6.94 18.59 7.42
C MET A 1 -6.17 17.45 6.76
N VAL A 2 -6.39 16.19 7.14
CA VAL A 2 -5.74 15.02 6.50
C VAL A 2 -6.85 14.08 5.99
N PRO A 3 -6.98 13.85 4.67
CA PRO A 3 -7.94 12.89 4.14
C PRO A 3 -7.58 11.47 4.57
N VAL A 4 -8.58 10.62 4.81
CA VAL A 4 -8.38 9.21 5.17
C VAL A 4 -8.89 8.34 4.04
N ILE A 5 -8.02 7.47 3.53
CA ILE A 5 -8.28 6.54 2.45
C ILE A 5 -8.43 5.14 3.04
N ASP A 6 -9.50 4.45 2.67
CA ASP A 6 -9.65 3.04 3.00
C ASP A 6 -8.78 2.20 2.07
N LEU A 7 -7.67 1.63 2.58
CA LEU A 7 -6.76 0.83 1.76
C LEU A 7 -7.39 -0.48 1.29
N LYS A 8 -8.33 -1.06 2.03
CA LYS A 8 -9.01 -2.29 1.61
C LYS A 8 -9.79 -2.03 0.32
N LEU A 9 -10.58 -0.97 0.33
CA LEU A 9 -11.31 -0.52 -0.86
C LEU A 9 -10.36 -0.08 -1.98
N ARG A 10 -9.32 0.69 -1.65
CA ARG A 10 -8.39 1.22 -2.65
C ARG A 10 -7.59 0.14 -3.38
N LEU A 11 -7.31 -0.98 -2.71
CA LEU A 11 -6.53 -2.09 -3.25
C LEU A 11 -7.40 -3.26 -3.74
N GLY A 12 -8.73 -3.17 -3.65
CA GLY A 12 -9.63 -4.28 -3.98
C GLY A 12 -9.53 -5.48 -3.02
N VAL A 13 -8.97 -5.28 -1.81
CA VAL A 13 -8.71 -6.36 -0.85
C VAL A 13 -9.67 -6.29 0.34
N GLY A 14 -10.67 -7.16 0.37
CA GLY A 14 -11.61 -7.29 1.49
C GLY A 14 -12.81 -6.35 1.42
N LYS A 15 -13.56 -6.25 2.52
CA LYS A 15 -14.81 -5.48 2.60
C LYS A 15 -14.62 -4.18 3.38
N ALA A 16 -15.29 -3.11 2.94
CA ALA A 16 -15.37 -1.85 3.66
C ALA A 16 -15.95 -2.04 5.07
N GLY A 17 -15.45 -1.25 6.03
CA GLY A 17 -16.08 -1.13 7.35
C GLY A 17 -15.76 -2.23 8.35
N ASP A 18 -14.89 -3.17 8.01
CA ASP A 18 -14.25 -4.01 9.02
C ASP A 18 -13.37 -3.09 9.89
N LYS A 19 -13.65 -3.01 11.20
CA LYS A 19 -13.23 -1.91 12.10
C LYS A 19 -11.80 -1.42 11.78
N PRO A 20 -11.60 -0.14 11.40
CA PRO A 20 -10.27 0.37 11.07
C PRO A 20 -9.39 0.27 12.31
N GLY A 21 -8.44 -0.67 12.29
CA GLY A 21 -7.61 -0.98 13.44
C GLY A 21 -6.72 0.20 13.81
N ARG A 22 -6.18 0.91 12.81
CA ARG A 22 -5.26 2.05 12.93
C ARG A 22 -5.30 2.93 11.67
N ILE A 23 -4.82 4.16 11.77
CA ILE A 23 -4.59 5.06 10.62
C ILE A 23 -3.08 5.31 10.50
N LEU A 24 -2.49 4.94 9.36
CA LEU A 24 -1.10 5.28 9.01
C LEU A 24 -1.10 6.62 8.27
N ILE A 25 -0.38 7.62 8.78
CA ILE A 25 -0.23 8.91 8.09
C ILE A 25 1.05 8.86 7.26
N ALA A 26 0.92 9.10 5.94
CA ALA A 26 2.07 9.28 5.05
C ALA A 26 2.03 10.67 4.41
N SER A 27 3.22 11.23 4.20
CA SER A 27 3.42 12.46 3.45
C SER A 27 4.36 12.18 2.29
N VAL A 28 3.99 12.62 1.09
CA VAL A 28 4.82 12.56 -0.11
C VAL A 28 4.79 13.95 -0.72
N GLU A 29 5.92 14.65 -0.72
CA GLU A 29 5.99 16.06 -1.12
C GLU A 29 4.97 16.89 -0.30
N GLU A 30 4.11 17.67 -0.96
CA GLU A 30 3.04 18.47 -0.34
C GLU A 30 1.76 17.64 -0.08
N LEU A 31 1.70 16.39 -0.52
CA LEU A 31 0.54 15.53 -0.37
C LEU A 31 0.59 14.81 0.98
N LYS A 32 -0.53 14.81 1.71
CA LYS A 32 -0.67 14.11 2.99
C LYS A 32 -1.98 13.33 3.02
N ALA A 33 -1.91 12.05 3.40
CA ALA A 33 -3.09 11.22 3.59
C ALA A 33 -2.91 10.25 4.77
N GLY A 34 -4.03 9.89 5.37
CA GLY A 34 -4.15 8.76 6.28
C GLY A 34 -4.65 7.52 5.53
N PHE A 35 -4.20 6.36 5.96
CA PHE A 35 -4.56 5.07 5.40
C PHE A 35 -5.08 4.16 6.49
N THR A 36 -6.27 3.58 6.31
CA THR A 36 -6.74 2.54 7.23
C THR A 36 -5.91 1.28 7.08
N VAL A 37 -5.50 0.68 8.19
CA VAL A 37 -4.75 -0.59 8.21
C VAL A 37 -5.28 -1.49 9.31
N ASP A 38 -5.15 -2.81 9.11
CA ASP A 38 -5.54 -3.80 10.12
C ASP A 38 -4.55 -3.83 11.29
N ARG A 39 -3.24 -3.83 10.98
CA ARG A 39 -2.16 -3.92 11.96
C ARG A 39 -0.86 -3.32 11.42
N LEU A 40 -0.01 -2.83 12.33
CA LEU A 40 1.39 -2.49 12.04
C LEU A 40 2.27 -3.69 12.42
N ALA A 41 3.00 -4.23 11.44
CA ALA A 41 3.90 -5.38 11.65
C ALA A 41 5.31 -4.97 12.12
N GLY A 42 5.66 -3.68 12.05
CA GLY A 42 6.98 -3.15 12.39
C GLY A 42 7.72 -2.53 11.21
N VAL A 43 8.99 -2.18 11.41
CA VAL A 43 9.89 -1.68 10.37
C VAL A 43 10.87 -2.79 10.00
N LYS A 44 11.12 -2.94 8.70
CA LYS A 44 12.02 -3.97 8.18
C LYS A 44 12.99 -3.36 7.18
N GLU A 45 14.27 -3.56 7.42
CA GLU A 45 15.32 -3.24 6.46
C GLU A 45 15.46 -4.37 5.45
N VAL A 46 15.51 -4.01 4.17
CA VAL A 46 15.63 -4.94 3.05
C VAL A 46 16.59 -4.38 2.01
N PRO A 47 17.45 -5.21 1.38
CA PRO A 47 18.32 -4.75 0.30
C PRO A 47 17.50 -4.23 -0.89
N ALA A 48 17.93 -3.15 -1.53
CA ALA A 48 17.24 -2.64 -2.72
C ALA A 48 17.18 -3.66 -3.87
N SER A 49 18.16 -4.57 -3.96
CA SER A 49 18.21 -5.67 -4.91
C SER A 49 17.15 -6.76 -4.69
N SER A 50 16.47 -6.77 -3.54
CA SER A 50 15.37 -7.69 -3.25
C SER A 50 14.02 -7.26 -3.86
N LEU A 51 13.96 -6.06 -4.43
CA LEU A 51 12.77 -5.57 -5.12
C LEU A 51 12.63 -6.25 -6.48
N GLU A 52 11.65 -7.13 -6.58
CA GLU A 52 11.24 -7.79 -7.82
C GLU A 52 10.23 -6.91 -8.58
N PRO A 53 10.38 -6.73 -9.91
CA PRO A 53 9.42 -6.00 -10.72
C PRO A 53 8.10 -6.75 -10.80
N LEU A 54 7.01 -6.00 -11.00
CA LEU A 54 5.69 -6.59 -11.21
C LEU A 54 5.70 -7.34 -12.55
N SER A 55 5.56 -8.65 -12.49
CA SER A 55 5.17 -9.44 -13.66
C SER A 55 3.69 -9.17 -13.86
N GLY A 56 3.33 -8.47 -14.93
CA GLY A 56 1.98 -7.91 -15.13
C GLY A 56 0.90 -8.99 -15.16
N ASP A 57 0.28 -9.26 -14.02
CA ASP A 57 -1.04 -9.86 -13.96
C ASP A 57 -2.07 -8.74 -14.10
N GLU A 58 -2.72 -8.68 -15.26
CA GLU A 58 -3.73 -7.67 -15.60
C GLU A 58 -4.98 -7.72 -14.69
N GLN A 59 -5.10 -8.74 -13.82
CA GLN A 59 -6.24 -8.96 -12.92
C GLN A 59 -6.05 -8.44 -11.49
N ASP A 60 -4.87 -7.93 -11.12
CA ASP A 60 -4.66 -7.38 -9.77
C ASP A 60 -5.11 -5.92 -9.71
N GLU A 61 -6.25 -5.65 -9.07
CA GLU A 61 -6.79 -4.28 -8.88
C GLU A 61 -5.80 -3.34 -8.18
N ALA A 62 -4.86 -3.89 -7.40
CA ALA A 62 -3.84 -3.11 -6.72
C ALA A 62 -2.60 -2.84 -7.58
N ALA A 63 -2.45 -3.46 -8.76
CA ALA A 63 -1.32 -3.27 -9.66
C ALA A 63 -0.95 -1.80 -9.93
N PRO A 64 -1.91 -0.87 -10.15
CA PRO A 64 -1.60 0.56 -10.36
C PRO A 64 -0.91 1.24 -9.17
N PHE A 65 -1.06 0.66 -7.97
CA PHE A 65 -0.52 1.18 -6.72
C PHE A 65 0.73 0.43 -6.27
N LEU A 66 1.19 -0.59 -6.99
CA LEU A 66 2.37 -1.35 -6.64
C LEU A 66 3.64 -0.75 -7.28
N LYS A 67 4.73 -0.75 -6.52
CA LYS A 67 6.08 -0.47 -7.01
C LYS A 67 6.86 -1.77 -7.29
N GLY A 68 6.48 -2.88 -6.65
CA GLY A 68 7.10 -4.18 -6.82
C GLY A 68 6.78 -5.12 -5.65
N LEU A 69 7.48 -6.25 -5.63
CA LEU A 69 7.35 -7.29 -4.60
C LEU A 69 8.70 -7.50 -3.92
N ILE A 70 8.67 -7.83 -2.64
CA ILE A 70 9.86 -8.16 -1.86
C ILE A 70 9.60 -9.49 -1.16
N ARG A 71 10.37 -10.53 -1.51
CA ARG A 71 10.29 -11.82 -0.83
C ARG A 71 11.24 -11.83 0.37
N VAL A 72 10.71 -12.14 1.55
CA VAL A 72 11.53 -12.33 2.76
C VAL A 72 11.16 -13.61 3.49
N GLY A 73 12.04 -14.60 3.38
CA GLY A 73 11.73 -15.97 3.81
C GLY A 73 10.49 -16.46 3.07
N ASP A 74 9.50 -16.93 3.82
CA ASP A 74 8.24 -17.44 3.29
C ASP A 74 7.18 -16.35 3.05
N PHE A 75 7.49 -15.08 3.36
CA PHE A 75 6.55 -13.97 3.22
C PHE A 75 6.84 -13.15 1.97
N THR A 76 5.80 -12.79 1.24
CA THR A 76 5.86 -11.79 0.17
C THR A 76 5.29 -10.47 0.69
N ILE A 77 6.11 -9.41 0.64
CA ILE A 77 5.72 -8.05 0.98
C ILE A 77 5.47 -7.28 -0.32
N ARG A 78 4.26 -6.77 -0.49
CA ARG A 78 3.90 -5.90 -1.62
C ARG A 78 4.37 -4.48 -1.32
N LEU A 79 5.25 -3.92 -2.14
CA LEU A 79 5.73 -2.55 -1.97
C LEU A 79 4.76 -1.58 -2.65
N LEU A 80 4.02 -0.81 -1.85
CA LEU A 80 3.08 0.18 -2.36
C LEU A 80 3.77 1.48 -2.79
N ASN A 81 3.25 2.12 -3.83
CA ASN A 81 3.64 3.46 -4.25
C ASN A 81 2.75 4.49 -3.55
N ALA A 82 3.26 5.10 -2.48
CA ALA A 82 2.53 6.07 -1.67
C ALA A 82 2.01 7.26 -2.50
N ARG A 83 2.76 7.72 -3.52
CA ARG A 83 2.32 8.83 -4.38
C ARG A 83 1.06 8.46 -5.16
N ARG A 84 1.07 7.30 -5.84
CA ARG A 84 -0.09 6.78 -6.60
C ARG A 84 -1.30 6.50 -5.71
N LEU A 85 -1.07 6.15 -4.44
CA LEU A 85 -2.14 5.96 -3.47
C LEU A 85 -2.83 7.27 -3.09
N ILE A 86 -2.07 8.37 -2.99
CA ILE A 86 -2.61 9.68 -2.58
C ILE A 86 -3.18 10.46 -3.77
N GLU A 87 -2.59 10.34 -4.95
CA GLU A 87 -3.08 10.98 -6.17
C GLU A 87 -4.44 10.39 -6.58
N PHE A 88 -5.43 11.27 -6.75
CA PHE A 88 -6.71 10.94 -7.37
C PHE A 88 -6.58 11.22 -8.87
N SER A 89 -6.37 10.17 -9.67
CA SER A 89 -6.57 10.26 -11.12
C SER A 89 -8.07 10.14 -11.36
N PHE A 90 -8.69 11.23 -11.82
CA PHE A 90 -10.04 11.21 -12.39
C PHE A 90 -10.01 10.68 -13.82
#